data_AF-A0A0P8E0V1-F1
#
_entry.id   AF-A0A0P8E0V1-F1
#
_cell.length_a   1.000
_cell.length_b   1.000
_cell.length_c   1.000
_cell.angle_alpha   90.00
_cell.angle_beta   90.00
_cell.angle_gamma   90.00
#
_symmetry.space_group_name_H-M   'P 1'
#
loop_
_entity.id
_entity.type
_entity.pdbx_description
1 polymer ?
#
loop_
_entity_poly.entity_id
_entity_poly.type
_entity_poly.pdbx_seq_one_letter_code
_entity_poly.pdbx_strand_id
1 'polypeptide(L)'
;MVSPNGGEKWIRGTTQTIKWNSTESPGSYVKIELLKAGVLNRVIVLSTLNDGSHPWFIPSLQTPGTDYKVKITSTSNLSYTDMSNSNFSIISNI
;
A
#
# COMPACT_ATOMS: atom_id res chain seq x y z
N MET A 1 -4.26 1.11 -9.12
CA MET A 1 -4.43 1.34 -7.68
C MET A 1 -5.45 2.45 -7.45
N VAL A 2 -6.21 2.47 -6.33
CA VAL A 2 -7.22 3.53 -6.07
C VAL A 2 -6.76 4.50 -4.97
N SER A 3 -6.22 4.02 -3.85
CA SER A 3 -5.60 4.87 -2.83
C SER A 3 -4.61 4.07 -1.97
N PRO A 4 -3.42 4.62 -1.65
CA PRO A 4 -2.91 5.91 -2.08
C PRO A 4 -2.50 5.85 -3.56
N ASN A 5 -2.86 6.86 -4.34
CA ASN A 5 -2.54 6.92 -5.76
C ASN A 5 -1.74 8.18 -6.14
N GLY A 6 -1.48 9.07 -5.18
CA GLY A 6 -0.65 10.26 -5.35
C GLY A 6 -1.12 11.44 -4.52
N GLY A 7 -0.18 12.11 -3.84
CA GLY A 7 -0.42 13.37 -3.16
C GLY A 7 -1.13 13.26 -1.80
N GLU A 8 -1.60 12.07 -1.40
CA GLU A 8 -2.19 11.88 -0.08
C GLU A 8 -1.17 12.16 1.04
N LYS A 9 -1.68 12.62 2.18
CA LYS A 9 -0.91 12.82 3.41
C LYS A 9 -1.48 11.91 4.48
N TRP A 10 -0.73 10.88 4.82
CA TRP A 10 -1.11 9.89 5.81
C TRP A 10 -0.37 10.12 7.11
N ILE A 11 -1.11 10.17 8.21
CA ILE A 11 -0.53 10.43 9.53
C ILE A 11 -0.08 9.10 10.13
N ARG A 12 1.19 8.98 10.49
CA ARG A 12 1.70 7.79 11.20
C ARG A 12 1.03 7.65 12.57
N GLY A 13 0.88 6.43 13.05
CA GLY A 13 0.14 6.12 14.28
C GLY A 13 -1.39 6.14 14.10
N THR A 14 -1.87 6.24 12.86
CA THR A 14 -3.31 6.15 12.53
C THR A 14 -3.56 5.01 11.55
N THR A 15 -4.80 4.54 11.51
CA THR A 15 -5.25 3.58 10.49
C THR A 15 -5.67 4.33 9.24
N GLN A 16 -5.12 3.91 8.11
CA GLN A 16 -5.49 4.37 6.78
C GLN A 16 -6.01 3.19 5.97
N THR A 17 -6.87 3.44 4.98
CA THR A 17 -7.42 2.37 4.13
C THR A 17 -6.73 2.38 2.78
N ILE A 18 -6.06 1.27 2.45
CA ILE A 18 -5.54 1.01 1.11
C ILE A 18 -6.70 0.49 0.26
N LYS A 19 -6.88 1.03 -0.94
CA LYS A 19 -7.94 0.66 -1.89
C LYS A 19 -7.38 0.37 -3.27
N TRP A 20 -7.87 -0.68 -3.91
CA TRP A 20 -7.48 -1.07 -5.26
C TRP A 20 -8.66 -1.66 -6.03
N ASN A 21 -8.50 -1.75 -7.36
CA ASN A 21 -9.43 -2.47 -8.21
C ASN A 21 -8.81 -3.84 -8.53
N SER A 22 -9.60 -4.89 -8.37
CA SER A 22 -9.22 -6.23 -8.78
C SER A 22 -9.90 -6.55 -10.10
N THR A 23 -9.16 -6.43 -11.21
CA THR A 23 -9.63 -6.81 -12.54
C THR A 23 -8.97 -8.12 -12.95
N GLU A 24 -9.60 -8.87 -13.86
CA GLU A 24 -8.98 -10.03 -14.55
C GLU A 24 -8.65 -11.25 -13.66
N SER A 25 -9.34 -11.42 -12.53
CA SER A 25 -9.20 -12.58 -11.63
C SER A 25 -7.74 -12.89 -11.21
N PRO A 26 -7.04 -11.97 -10.52
CA PRO A 26 -5.64 -12.16 -10.14
C PRO A 26 -5.40 -13.32 -9.16
N GLY A 27 -6.46 -13.87 -8.59
CA GLY A 27 -6.46 -14.76 -7.44
C GLY A 27 -7.17 -14.14 -6.25
N SER A 28 -7.47 -14.98 -5.25
CA SER A 28 -8.26 -14.59 -4.07
C SER A 28 -7.48 -13.78 -3.04
N TYR A 29 -6.14 -13.78 -3.10
CA TYR A 29 -5.29 -13.14 -2.10
C TYR A 29 -4.16 -12.33 -2.71
N VAL A 30 -3.85 -11.21 -2.07
CA VAL A 30 -2.75 -10.30 -2.45
C VAL A 30 -1.81 -10.04 -1.28
N LYS A 31 -0.54 -9.81 -1.61
CA LYS A 31 0.48 -9.23 -0.73
C LYS A 31 0.49 -7.72 -0.92
N ILE A 32 0.66 -6.96 0.16
CA ILE A 32 0.77 -5.50 0.13
C ILE A 32 2.10 -5.07 0.74
N GLU A 33 2.83 -4.25 0.00
CA GLU A 33 4.16 -3.73 0.35
C GLU A 33 4.16 -2.21 0.31
N LEU A 34 4.87 -1.61 1.26
CA LEU A 34 5.23 -0.20 1.26
C LEU A 34 6.63 -0.06 0.67
N LEU A 35 6.76 0.81 -0.33
CA LEU A 35 8.02 1.20 -0.94
C LEU A 35 8.35 2.64 -0.53
N LYS A 36 9.63 2.93 -0.33
CA LYS A 36 10.17 4.29 -0.14
C LYS A 36 11.27 4.52 -1.16
N ALA A 37 11.16 5.59 -1.96
CA ALA A 37 12.05 5.85 -3.09
C ALA A 37 12.23 4.63 -4.03
N GLY A 38 11.16 3.85 -4.22
CA GLY A 38 11.15 2.63 -5.05
C GLY A 38 11.75 1.38 -4.41
N VAL A 39 12.34 1.48 -3.22
CA VAL A 39 12.92 0.34 -2.48
C VAL A 39 11.91 -0.18 -1.45
N LEU A 40 11.88 -1.50 -1.23
CA LEU A 40 11.04 -2.10 -0.19
C LEU A 40 11.36 -1.48 1.17
N ASN A 41 10.35 -0.85 1.77
CA ASN A 41 10.42 -0.31 3.11
C ASN A 41 9.80 -1.26 4.14
N ARG A 42 8.64 -1.84 3.82
CA ARG A 42 7.90 -2.72 4.72
C ARG A 42 6.96 -3.63 3.95
N VAL A 43 6.80 -4.87 4.41
CA VAL A 43 5.63 -5.69 4.06
C VAL A 43 4.49 -5.29 4.99
N ILE A 44 3.40 -4.75 4.43
CA ILE A 44 2.22 -4.33 5.19
C ILE A 44 1.42 -5.57 5.61
N VAL A 45 1.17 -6.46 4.65
CA VAL A 45 0.54 -7.76 4.88
C VAL A 45 1.03 -8.77 3.84
N LEU A 46 1.35 -9.99 4.28
CA LEU A 46 1.84 -11.07 3.41
C LEU A 46 0.73 -11.67 2.55
N SER A 47 -0.50 -11.71 3.06
CA SER A 47 -1.68 -12.23 2.37
C SER A 47 -2.94 -11.63 2.99
N THR A 48 -3.76 -10.96 2.17
CA THR A 48 -5.11 -10.49 2.51
C THR A 48 -6.03 -10.80 1.36
N LEU A 49 -7.34 -10.88 1.61
CA LEU A 49 -8.33 -11.07 0.55
C LEU A 49 -8.16 -9.98 -0.52
N ASN A 50 -8.31 -10.39 -1.78
CA ASN A 50 -8.28 -9.50 -2.93
C ASN A 50 -9.68 -8.89 -3.18
N ASP A 51 -10.24 -8.26 -2.15
CA ASP A 51 -11.61 -7.71 -2.11
C ASP A 51 -11.66 -6.19 -2.36
N GLY A 52 -10.52 -5.59 -2.71
CA GLY A 52 -10.41 -4.19 -3.09
C GLY A 52 -10.07 -3.24 -1.94
N SER A 53 -9.93 -3.73 -0.70
CA SER A 53 -9.51 -2.85 0.41
C SER A 53 -8.76 -3.56 1.53
N HIS A 54 -7.86 -2.83 2.20
CA HIS A 54 -7.16 -3.32 3.37
C HIS A 54 -6.92 -2.17 4.37
N PRO A 55 -7.38 -2.28 5.63
CA PRO A 55 -7.03 -1.32 6.67
C PRO A 55 -5.57 -1.54 7.08
N TRP A 56 -4.76 -0.47 7.03
CA TRP A 56 -3.37 -0.48 7.46
C TRP A 56 -3.17 0.49 8.62
N PHE A 57 -2.81 -0.05 9.78
CA PHE A 57 -2.28 0.75 10.87
C PHE A 57 -0.83 1.14 10.57
N ILE A 58 -0.60 2.43 10.29
CA ILE A 58 0.74 2.94 10.02
C ILE A 58 1.49 3.02 11.35
N PRO A 59 2.61 2.30 11.54
CA PRO A 59 3.32 2.31 12.82
C PRO A 59 3.74 3.73 13.22
N SER A 60 3.64 4.07 14.50
CA SER A 60 4.06 5.38 15.02
C SER A 60 5.55 5.68 14.77
N LEU A 61 6.38 4.64 14.67
CA LEU A 61 7.80 4.71 14.34
C LEU A 61 8.10 4.76 12.84
N GLN A 62 7.08 4.74 11.96
CA GLN A 62 7.29 4.92 10.54
C GLN A 62 7.96 6.27 10.28
N THR A 63 9.04 6.27 9.51
CA THR A 63 9.78 7.48 9.17
C THR A 63 8.90 8.37 8.29
N PRO A 64 8.72 9.67 8.60
CA PRO A 64 8.07 10.58 7.68
C PRO A 64 8.82 10.67 6.34
N GLY A 65 8.10 11.00 5.27
CA GLY A 65 8.66 11.08 3.92
C GLY A 65 7.60 11.34 2.88
N THR A 66 8.00 11.83 1.71
CA THR A 66 7.12 12.23 0.60
C THR A 66 7.25 11.32 -0.62
N ASP A 67 7.98 10.23 -0.47
CA ASP A 67 8.49 9.34 -1.52
C ASP A 67 7.97 7.91 -1.36
N TYR A 68 6.78 7.77 -0.75
CA TYR A 68 6.16 6.47 -0.52
C TYR A 68 5.25 6.05 -1.68
N LYS A 69 5.26 4.75 -1.97
CA LYS A 69 4.30 4.07 -2.84
C LYS A 69 3.84 2.78 -2.18
N VAL A 70 2.61 2.38 -2.43
CA VAL A 70 2.14 1.03 -2.07
C VAL A 70 2.15 0.18 -3.33
N LYS A 71 2.60 -1.06 -3.18
CA LYS A 71 2.60 -2.10 -4.20
C LYS A 71 1.74 -3.26 -3.73
N ILE A 72 0.89 -3.75 -4.62
CA ILE A 72 0.01 -4.90 -4.39
C ILE A 72 0.38 -5.96 -5.41
N THR A 73 0.54 -7.20 -4.98
CA THR A 73 0.91 -8.32 -5.86
C THR A 73 0.06 -9.52 -5.53
N SER A 74 -0.50 -10.18 -6.54
CA SER A 74 -1.20 -11.45 -6.34
C SER A 74 -0.26 -12.49 -5.73
N THR A 75 -0.79 -13.28 -4.80
CA THR A 75 -0.05 -14.39 -4.17
C THR A 75 -0.03 -15.64 -5.04
N SER A 76 -0.98 -15.80 -5.97
CA SER A 76 -1.08 -16.97 -6.86
C SER A 76 -0.41 -16.74 -8.21
N ASN A 77 -0.26 -15.49 -8.65
CA ASN A 77 0.43 -15.18 -9.90
C ASN A 77 1.13 -13.80 -9.80
N LEU A 78 2.45 -13.82 -9.67
CA LEU A 78 3.28 -12.64 -9.44
C LEU A 78 3.30 -11.64 -10.61
N SER A 79 2.84 -12.04 -11.81
CA SER A 79 2.70 -11.13 -12.94
C SER A 79 1.56 -10.13 -12.74
N TYR A 80 0.57 -10.44 -11.89
CA TYR A 80 -0.45 -9.47 -11.49
C TYR A 80 0.06 -8.62 -10.33
N THR A 81 0.52 -7.42 -10.68
CA THR A 81 0.97 -6.41 -9.72
C THR A 81 0.39 -5.05 -10.07
N ASP A 82 0.08 -4.27 -9.05
CA ASP A 82 -0.41 -2.90 -9.14
C ASP A 82 0.37 -2.03 -8.14
N MET A 83 0.51 -0.74 -8.41
CA MET A 83 1.29 0.18 -7.59
C MET A 83 0.70 1.60 -7.67
N SER A 84 0.91 2.42 -6.64
CA SER A 84 0.54 3.84 -6.67
C SER A 84 1.13 4.55 -7.90
N ASN A 85 0.30 5.31 -8.62
CA ASN A 85 0.72 6.06 -9.80
C ASN A 85 1.78 7.11 -9.44
N SER A 86 1.53 7.88 -8.38
CA SER A 86 2.45 8.90 -7.86
C SER A 86 2.78 8.65 -6.38
N ASN A 87 3.77 9.38 -5.86
CA ASN A 87 4.15 9.26 -4.45
C ASN A 87 3.08 9.88 -3.54
N PHE A 88 2.90 9.30 -2.37
CA PHE A 88 2.18 9.90 -1.25
C PHE A 88 3.14 10.19 -0.10
N SER A 89 2.67 10.96 0.87
CA SER A 89 3.45 11.34 2.05
C SER A 89 2.98 10.63 3.30
N ILE A 90 3.92 10.16 4.12
CA ILE A 90 3.66 9.81 5.52
C ILE A 90 4.21 10.94 6.38
N ILE A 91 3.37 11.51 7.25
CA ILE A 91 3.69 12.66 8.11
C ILE A 91 3.56 12.27 9.58
N SER A 92 4.21 13.03 10.46
CA SER A 92 4.06 12.89 11.91
C SER A 92 2.65 13.26 12.35
N ASN A 93 2.18 12.63 13.43
CA ASN A 93 1.09 13.19 14.22
C ASN A 93 1.63 14.47 14.89
N ILE A 94 0.89 15.57 14.78
CA ILE A 94 1.26 16.87 15.37
C ILE A 94 1.12 16.76 16.89
#